data_AF-A0A5W4NIY2-F1
#
_entry.id   AF-A0A5W4NIY2-F1
#
_cell.length_a   1.000
_cell.length_b   1.000
_cell.length_c   1.000
_cell.angle_alpha   90.00
_cell.angle_beta   90.00
_cell.angle_gamma   90.00
#
_symmetry.space_group_name_H-M   'P 1'
#
loop_
_entity.id
_entity.type
_entity.pdbx_description
1 polymer ?
#
loop_
_entity_poly.entity_id
_entity_poly.type
_entity_poly.pdbx_seq_one_letter_code
_entity_poly.pdbx_strand_id
1 'polypeptide(L)'
;MNALEPLFARLARSTFRSRFRLGIKERQYCWDKGAEVIDKHAADFIAQRLAPAHPANDGKQTPMRGHPVFIAQHATATCCRGCLAKWHQIPQGEPL
;
A
#
# COMPACT_ATOMS: atom_id res chain seq x y z
N MET A 1 -6.35 -17.80 -13.17
CA MET A 1 -5.21 -17.53 -12.26
C MET A 1 -5.06 -16.02 -12.14
N ASN A 2 -5.01 -15.49 -10.92
CA ASN A 2 -4.82 -14.06 -10.68
C ASN A 2 -3.40 -13.66 -11.12
N ALA A 3 -3.26 -12.63 -11.96
CA ALA A 3 -1.95 -12.14 -12.42
C ALA A 3 -1.04 -11.68 -11.26
N LEU A 4 -1.63 -11.36 -10.09
CA LEU A 4 -0.92 -10.92 -8.90
C LEU A 4 -0.43 -12.06 -8.00
N GLU A 5 -0.81 -13.32 -8.26
CA GLU A 5 -0.45 -14.45 -7.41
C GLU A 5 1.08 -14.61 -7.21
N PRO A 6 1.92 -14.50 -8.27
CA PRO A 6 3.37 -14.58 -8.10
C PRO A 6 3.94 -13.44 -7.25
N LEU A 7 3.36 -12.24 -7.38
CA LEU A 7 3.74 -11.08 -6.58
C LEU A 7 3.40 -11.31 -5.10
N PHE A 8 2.18 -11.76 -4.78
CA PHE A 8 1.77 -12.04 -3.41
C PHE A 8 2.61 -13.14 -2.77
N ALA A 9 2.93 -14.21 -3.52
CA ALA A 9 3.84 -15.26 -3.05
C ALA A 9 5.24 -14.71 -2.72
N ARG A 10 5.76 -13.78 -3.54
CA ARG A 10 7.05 -13.12 -3.29
C ARG A 10 7.00 -12.17 -2.10
N LEU A 11 5.93 -11.40 -1.93
CA LEU A 11 5.72 -10.50 -0.80
C LEU A 11 5.61 -11.27 0.52
N ALA A 12 4.92 -12.42 0.53
CA ALA A 12 4.78 -13.28 1.71
C ALA A 12 6.12 -13.80 2.26
N ARG A 13 7.13 -13.97 1.39
CA ARG A 13 8.49 -14.37 1.79
C ARG A 13 9.32 -13.23 2.41
N SER A 14 8.90 -11.98 2.26
CA SER A 14 9.61 -10.84 2.87
C SER A 14 9.19 -10.68 4.33
N THR A 15 10.13 -10.89 5.26
CA THR A 15 9.91 -10.72 6.71
C THR A 15 9.37 -9.33 7.08
N PHE A 16 9.82 -8.29 6.37
CA PHE A 16 9.31 -6.93 6.57
C PHE A 16 7.87 -6.77 6.10
N ARG A 17 7.49 -7.35 4.95
CA ARG A 17 6.15 -7.18 4.37
C ARG A 17 5.10 -8.06 5.07
N SER A 18 5.44 -9.32 5.33
CA SER A 18 4.51 -10.32 5.87
C SER A 18 4.11 -10.09 7.34
N ARG A 19 4.84 -9.22 8.06
CA ARG A 19 4.47 -8.83 9.43
C ARG A 19 3.30 -7.84 9.49
N PHE A 20 3.00 -7.13 8.41
CA PHE A 20 1.90 -6.16 8.39
C PHE A 20 0.58 -6.89 8.26
N ARG A 21 -0.27 -6.75 9.29
CA ARG A 21 -1.60 -7.37 9.37
C ARG A 21 -2.56 -6.40 9.99
N LEU A 22 -3.81 -6.39 9.52
CA LEU A 22 -4.86 -5.62 10.18
C LEU A 22 -5.08 -6.19 11.59
N GLY A 23 -5.19 -5.31 12.59
CA GLY A 23 -5.64 -5.68 13.92
C GLY A 23 -7.16 -5.76 13.99
N ILE A 24 -7.69 -5.94 15.20
CA ILE A 24 -9.15 -5.99 15.43
C ILE A 24 -9.78 -4.63 15.07
N LYS A 25 -9.16 -3.52 15.51
CA LYS A 25 -9.68 -2.17 15.28
C LYS A 25 -9.68 -1.81 13.79
N GLU A 26 -8.61 -2.14 13.06
CA GLU A 26 -8.54 -1.84 11.63
C GLU A 26 -9.49 -2.70 10.80
N ARG A 27 -9.71 -3.97 11.17
CA ARG A 27 -10.76 -4.81 10.56
C ARG A 27 -12.15 -4.24 10.80
N GLN A 28 -12.44 -3.86 12.05
CA GLN A 28 -13.73 -3.26 12.39
C GLN A 28 -13.96 -1.96 11.61
N TYR A 29 -12.94 -1.10 11.48
CA TYR A 29 -13.02 0.10 10.66
C TYR A 29 -13.38 -0.20 9.21
N CYS A 30 -12.77 -1.23 8.61
CA CYS A 30 -13.13 -1.64 7.24
C CYS A 30 -14.59 -2.10 7.13
N TRP A 31 -15.10 -2.83 8.14
CA TRP A 31 -16.49 -3.26 8.16
C TRP A 31 -17.47 -2.11 8.37
N ASP A 32 -17.16 -1.20 9.31
CA ASP A 32 -18.00 -0.05 9.62
C ASP A 32 -18.12 0.94 8.46
N LYS A 33 -17.05 1.09 7.67
CA LYS A 33 -17.02 2.00 6.51
C LYS A 33 -17.51 1.34 5.22
N GLY A 34 -17.34 0.02 5.09
CA GLY A 34 -17.65 -0.70 3.86
C GLY A 34 -16.55 -0.58 2.80
N ALA A 35 -16.59 -1.49 1.83
CA ALA A 35 -15.55 -1.64 0.81
C ALA A 35 -15.36 -0.37 -0.05
N GLU A 36 -16.44 0.22 -0.54
CA GLU A 36 -16.40 1.40 -1.42
C GLU A 36 -15.67 2.58 -0.77
N VAL A 37 -15.92 2.83 0.51
CA VAL A 37 -15.27 3.92 1.25
C VAL A 37 -13.78 3.62 1.46
N ILE A 38 -13.43 2.37 1.78
CA ILE A 38 -12.04 1.96 1.93
C ILE A 38 -11.27 2.06 0.60
N ASP A 39 -11.90 1.68 -0.51
CA ASP A 39 -11.33 1.81 -1.86
C ASP A 39 -11.09 3.28 -2.20
N LYS A 40 -12.05 4.16 -1.89
CA LYS A 40 -11.87 5.61 -2.05
C LYS A 40 -10.69 6.13 -1.22
N HIS A 41 -10.59 5.74 0.05
CA HIS A 41 -9.44 6.13 0.89
C HIS A 41 -8.11 5.66 0.28
N ALA A 42 -8.07 4.44 -0.28
CA ALA A 42 -6.88 3.93 -0.95
C ALA A 42 -6.51 4.74 -2.19
N ALA A 43 -7.47 5.05 -3.05
CA ALA A 43 -7.26 5.90 -4.21
C ALA A 43 -6.76 7.30 -3.80
N ASP A 44 -7.40 7.94 -2.82
CA ASP A 44 -7.03 9.28 -2.34
C ASP A 44 -5.61 9.30 -1.77
N PHE A 45 -5.21 8.30 -0.99
CA PHE A 45 -3.85 8.23 -0.46
C PHE A 45 -2.81 7.97 -1.54
N ILE A 46 -3.09 7.15 -2.55
CA ILE A 46 -2.18 6.95 -3.68
C ILE A 46 -2.05 8.25 -4.47
N ALA A 47 -3.16 8.89 -4.83
CA ALA A 47 -3.18 10.13 -5.59
C ALA A 47 -2.38 11.24 -4.88
N GLN A 48 -2.57 11.41 -3.57
CA GLN A 48 -1.93 12.49 -2.83
C GLN A 48 -0.46 12.21 -2.50
N ARG A 49 -0.11 10.95 -2.20
CA ARG A 49 1.20 10.62 -1.59
C ARG A 49 2.15 9.88 -2.53
N LEU A 50 1.67 9.26 -3.59
CA LEU A 50 2.49 8.43 -4.49
C LEU A 50 2.38 8.81 -5.96
N ALA A 51 1.29 9.45 -6.39
CA ALA A 51 1.11 9.80 -7.80
C ALA A 51 2.02 10.91 -8.33
N PRO A 52 2.48 11.91 -7.54
CA PRO A 52 3.50 12.83 -8.03
C PRO A 52 4.77 12.09 -8.45
N ALA A 53 5.44 12.56 -9.51
CA ALA A 53 6.72 12.00 -9.96
C ALA A 53 7.78 11.96 -8.85
N HIS A 54 7.77 13.00 -8.00
CA HIS A 54 8.68 13.17 -6.86
C HIS A 54 7.86 13.50 -5.60
N PRO A 55 7.27 12.50 -4.92
CA PRO A 55 6.46 12.76 -3.74
C PRO A 55 7.28 13.32 -2.58
N ALA A 56 6.65 14.20 -1.78
CA ALA A 56 7.27 14.69 -0.57
C ALA A 56 7.54 13.53 0.41
N ASN A 57 8.76 13.50 0.97
CA ASN A 57 9.21 12.45 1.90
C ASN A 57 9.13 11.03 1.33
N ASP A 58 9.45 10.82 0.04
CA ASP A 58 9.43 9.48 -0.56
C ASP A 58 10.26 8.47 0.25
N GLY A 59 9.70 7.28 0.44
CA GLY A 59 10.19 6.27 1.38
C GLY A 59 9.60 6.37 2.80
N LYS A 60 8.98 7.50 3.15
CA LYS A 60 8.38 7.77 4.48
C LYS A 60 7.00 8.44 4.39
N GLN A 61 6.46 8.67 3.20
CA GLN A 61 5.19 9.39 2.98
C GLN A 61 3.97 8.65 3.54
N THR A 62 4.05 7.32 3.66
CA THR A 62 2.96 6.46 4.13
C THR A 62 3.26 5.98 5.54
N PRO A 63 2.51 6.43 6.55
CA PRO A 63 2.65 5.96 7.93
C PRO A 63 2.55 4.43 8.03
N MET A 64 3.13 3.82 9.07
CA MET A 64 3.02 2.36 9.25
C MET A 64 1.71 1.92 9.93
N ARG A 65 0.98 2.85 10.55
CA ARG A 65 -0.23 2.63 11.37
C ARG A 65 -1.15 3.84 11.30
N GLY A 66 -2.34 3.73 11.91
CA GLY A 66 -3.31 4.81 12.04
C GLY A 66 -4.45 4.74 11.02
N HIS A 67 -4.34 3.89 9.99
CA HIS A 67 -5.42 3.59 9.05
C HIS A 67 -5.22 2.20 8.42
N PRO A 68 -6.27 1.39 8.16
CA PRO A 68 -6.14 0.07 7.54
C PRO A 68 -5.39 0.11 6.20
N VAL A 69 -5.68 1.10 5.35
CA VAL A 69 -5.01 1.26 4.05
C VAL A 69 -3.50 1.44 4.18
N PHE A 70 -3.03 2.17 5.18
CA PHE A 70 -1.58 2.35 5.39
C PHE A 70 -0.91 1.00 5.68
N ILE A 71 -1.52 0.18 6.54
CA ILE A 71 -1.03 -1.17 6.83
C ILE A 71 -1.05 -2.03 5.55
N ALA A 72 -2.12 -1.96 4.76
CA ALA A 72 -2.25 -2.67 3.50
C ALA A 72 -1.17 -2.25 2.50
N GLN A 73 -0.92 -0.95 2.32
CA GLN A 73 0.13 -0.43 1.43
C GLN A 73 1.53 -0.94 1.83
N HIS A 74 1.81 -1.06 3.13
CA HIS A 74 3.07 -1.65 3.59
C HIS A 74 3.13 -3.15 3.30
N ALA A 75 2.04 -3.89 3.52
CA ALA A 75 1.96 -5.31 3.23
C ALA A 75 2.12 -5.62 1.73
N THR A 76 1.54 -4.79 0.86
CA THR A 76 1.54 -4.97 -0.61
C THR A 76 2.65 -4.21 -1.32
N ALA A 77 3.55 -3.58 -0.58
CA ALA A 77 4.65 -2.77 -1.10
C ALA A 77 4.21 -1.63 -2.06
N THR A 78 3.07 -1.01 -1.77
CA THR A 78 2.57 0.19 -2.44
C THR A 78 2.68 1.43 -1.53
N CYS A 79 3.68 1.45 -0.64
CA CYS A 79 3.87 2.51 0.35
C CYS A 79 4.80 3.65 -0.10
N CYS A 80 5.62 3.45 -1.13
CA CYS A 80 6.48 4.50 -1.71
C CYS A 80 6.92 4.17 -3.15
N ARG A 81 7.53 5.13 -3.86
CA ARG A 81 7.96 4.94 -5.26
C ARG A 81 9.03 3.85 -5.38
N GLY A 82 10.00 3.81 -4.46
CA GLY A 82 11.00 2.75 -4.41
C GLY A 82 10.41 1.34 -4.22
N CYS A 83 9.30 1.23 -3.49
CA CYS A 83 8.59 -0.05 -3.34
C CYS A 83 7.82 -0.43 -4.61
N LEU A 84 7.13 0.53 -5.21
CA LEU A 84 6.44 0.33 -6.50
C LEU A 84 7.41 -0.14 -7.58
N ALA A 85 8.58 0.50 -7.71
CA ALA A 85 9.60 0.09 -8.68
C ALA A 85 10.12 -1.32 -8.40
N LYS A 86 10.46 -1.63 -7.14
CA LYS A 86 11.05 -2.92 -6.77
C LYS A 86 10.09 -4.11 -6.90
N TRP A 87 8.82 -3.91 -6.57
CA TRP A 87 7.85 -5.00 -6.41
C TRP A 87 6.87 -5.06 -7.57
N HIS A 88 6.45 -3.92 -8.09
CA HIS A 88 5.41 -3.78 -9.12
C HIS A 88 5.95 -3.34 -10.48
N GLN A 89 7.26 -3.10 -10.60
CA GLN A 89 7.93 -2.64 -11.83
C GLN A 89 7.41 -1.29 -12.36
N ILE A 90 6.82 -0.47 -11.48
CA ILE A 90 6.40 0.88 -11.83
C ILE A 90 7.58 1.84 -11.60
N PRO A 91 8.14 2.47 -12.65
CA PRO A 91 9.36 3.26 -12.55
C PRO A 91 9.17 4.48 -11.64
N GLN A 92 10.26 4.97 -11.06
CA GLN A 92 10.29 6.22 -10.29
C GLN A 92 10.51 7.42 -11.22
N GLY A 93 10.23 8.63 -10.76
CA GLY A 93 10.47 9.86 -11.53
C GLY A 93 9.37 10.19 -12.55
N GLU A 94 8.37 9.32 -12.71
CA GLU A 94 7.19 9.54 -13.53
C GLU A 94 5.93 9.64 -12.66
N PRO A 95 4.90 10.40 -13.05
CA PRO A 95 3.60 10.33 -12.39
C PRO A 95 2.98 8.93 -12.51
N LEU A 96 2.10 8.57 -11.55
CA LEU A 96 1.29 7.34 -11.63
C LEU A 96 0.07 7.49 -12.55
#